data_AF-A0A2S7U3B3-F1
#
_entry.id   AF-A0A2S7U3B3-F1
#
_cell.length_a   1.000
_cell.length_b   1.000
_cell.length_c   1.000
_cell.angle_alpha   90.00
_cell.angle_beta   90.00
_cell.angle_gamma   90.00
#
_symmetry.space_group_name_H-M   'P 1'
#
loop_
_entity.id
_entity.type
_entity.pdbx_description
1 polymer ?
#
loop_
_entity_poly.entity_id
_entity_poly.type
_entity_poly.pdbx_seq_one_letter_code
_entity_poly.pdbx_strand_id
1 'polypeptide(L)'
;MRFTSTLILLLGLTSAAHAGMTVITLTDVAKMRIESLSFFIAAYLLMALFVKWLWNYLAKSFGKLPMLNYRRALALALISGLFLYVVLTMISGARELLTPGAWQKKGYGYKLEESATSGPDRSAQATQLRDILWQFAKQNDGHFPSSLFIDEITLTGAQKHFAKNELN
;
A
#
# COMPACT_ATOMS: atom_id res chain seq x y z
N MET A 1 -46.77 8.13 15.94
CA MET A 1 -46.46 9.52 16.34
C MET A 1 -45.25 9.45 17.29
N ARG A 2 -44.01 9.58 16.81
CA ARG A 2 -43.26 10.83 16.51
C ARG A 2 -42.87 11.61 17.78
N PHE A 3 -41.93 11.14 18.61
CA PHE A 3 -41.33 11.97 19.69
C PHE A 3 -39.90 11.59 20.15
N THR A 4 -39.09 10.87 19.35
CA THR A 4 -37.71 10.53 19.76
C THR A 4 -36.59 11.22 18.97
N SER A 5 -36.92 12.11 18.02
CA SER A 5 -35.91 12.75 17.14
C SER A 5 -35.52 14.18 17.52
N THR A 6 -36.09 14.77 18.56
CA THR A 6 -35.92 16.21 18.88
C THR A 6 -34.90 16.52 19.97
N LEU A 7 -34.11 15.56 20.44
CA LEU A 7 -33.05 15.81 21.44
C LEU A 7 -31.64 15.90 20.84
N ILE A 8 -31.44 15.45 19.59
CA ILE A 8 -30.12 15.43 18.94
C ILE A 8 -29.82 16.73 18.19
N LEU A 9 -30.81 17.59 17.95
CA LEU A 9 -30.63 18.81 17.16
C LEU A 9 -30.17 20.05 17.97
N LEU A 10 -30.10 19.98 19.30
CA LEU A 10 -29.82 21.16 20.15
C LEU A 10 -28.37 21.28 20.64
N LEU A 11 -27.48 20.35 20.27
CA LEU A 11 -26.06 20.35 20.68
C LEU A 11 -25.10 21.00 19.65
N GLY A 12 -25.62 21.58 18.57
CA GLY A 12 -24.84 22.09 17.44
C GLY A 12 -24.53 23.59 17.42
N LEU A 13 -24.94 24.39 18.43
CA LEU A 13 -24.67 25.83 18.46
C LEU A 13 -24.07 26.28 19.78
N THR A 14 -22.77 26.07 19.95
CA THR A 14 -21.95 26.83 20.89
C THR A 14 -20.77 27.43 20.14
N SER A 15 -20.98 28.64 19.61
CA SER A 15 -19.88 29.50 19.17
C SER A 15 -19.01 29.84 20.38
N ALA A 16 -17.79 29.32 20.41
CA ALA A 16 -16.79 29.66 21.40
C ALA A 16 -16.29 31.09 21.14
N ALA A 17 -16.75 32.03 21.97
CA ALA A 17 -16.17 33.37 22.06
C ALA A 17 -14.66 33.26 22.38
N HIS A 18 -13.83 33.81 21.50
CA HIS A 18 -12.39 33.86 21.63
C HIS A 18 -11.97 34.93 22.64
N ALA A 19 -11.48 34.51 23.79
CA ALA A 19 -10.72 35.35 24.71
C ALA A 19 -9.41 34.62 25.07
N GLY A 20 -8.28 35.31 24.91
CA GLY A 20 -6.91 34.77 24.97
C GLY A 20 -6.49 34.24 26.33
N MET A 21 -7.03 33.08 26.72
CA MET A 21 -6.47 32.21 27.74
C MET A 21 -5.87 30.98 27.05
N THR A 22 -4.62 30.64 27.37
CA THR A 22 -3.95 29.41 26.91
C THR A 22 -4.59 28.20 27.58
N VAL A 23 -5.79 27.85 27.14
CA VAL A 23 -6.39 26.56 27.44
C VAL A 23 -5.53 25.49 26.79
N ILE A 24 -5.06 24.54 27.60
CA ILE A 24 -4.45 23.29 27.14
C ILE A 24 -5.58 22.51 26.46
N THR A 25 -5.91 22.90 25.23
CA THR A 25 -6.79 22.18 24.34
C THR A 25 -6.13 20.84 24.06
N LEU A 26 -6.85 19.73 24.24
CA LEU A 26 -6.43 18.41 23.77
C LEU A 26 -5.73 18.61 22.44
N THR A 27 -4.42 18.32 22.42
CA THR A 27 -3.49 18.47 21.30
C THR A 27 -4.24 18.36 19.98
N ASP A 28 -4.18 19.36 19.11
CA ASP A 28 -4.97 19.44 17.87
C ASP A 28 -4.95 18.13 17.06
N VAL A 29 -3.85 17.39 17.18
CA VAL A 29 -3.66 16.00 16.72
C VAL A 29 -4.74 15.04 17.26
N ALA A 30 -4.97 14.98 18.56
CA ALA A 30 -6.00 14.14 19.18
C ALA A 30 -7.41 14.51 18.67
N LYS A 31 -7.70 15.80 18.50
CA LYS A 31 -8.98 16.27 17.95
C LYS A 31 -9.19 15.76 16.52
N MET A 32 -8.19 15.93 15.65
CA MET A 32 -8.23 15.41 14.27
C MET A 32 -8.43 13.88 14.22
N ARG A 33 -7.83 13.13 15.15
CA ARG A 33 -7.99 11.66 15.23
C ARG A 33 -9.41 11.27 15.66
N ILE A 34 -9.99 11.98 16.64
CA ILE A 34 -11.36 11.71 17.11
C ILE A 34 -12.38 12.01 16.01
N GLU A 35 -12.20 13.10 15.27
CA GLU A 35 -13.07 13.45 14.14
C GLU A 35 -13.02 12.37 13.05
N SER A 36 -11.80 11.97 12.65
CA SER A 36 -11.60 10.89 11.69
C SER A 36 -12.27 9.59 12.16
N LEU A 37 -12.02 9.19 13.42
CA LEU A 37 -12.59 7.98 14.00
C LEU A 37 -14.12 8.03 14.02
N SER A 38 -14.70 9.19 14.34
CA SER A 38 -16.14 9.40 14.36
C SER A 38 -16.76 9.23 12.97
N PHE A 39 -16.12 9.78 11.94
CA PHE A 39 -16.53 9.58 10.54
C PHE A 39 -16.48 8.10 10.14
N PHE A 40 -15.39 7.39 10.47
CA PHE A 40 -15.28 5.96 10.18
C PHE A 40 -16.32 5.11 10.92
N ILE A 41 -16.58 5.40 12.19
CA ILE A 41 -17.62 4.71 12.95
C ILE A 41 -19.00 4.97 12.32
N ALA A 42 -19.31 6.22 11.97
CA ALA A 42 -20.57 6.55 11.32
C ALA A 42 -20.74 5.84 9.97
N ALA A 43 -19.72 5.87 9.12
CA ALA A 43 -19.70 5.17 7.85
C ALA A 43 -19.83 3.64 8.04
N TYR A 44 -19.19 3.08 9.06
CA TYR A 44 -19.28 1.67 9.40
C TYR A 44 -20.70 1.26 9.82
N LEU A 45 -21.35 2.07 10.65
CA LEU A 45 -22.75 1.86 11.05
C LEU A 45 -23.70 1.94 9.84
N LEU A 46 -23.47 2.87 8.92
CA LEU A 46 -24.21 2.95 7.65
C LEU A 46 -24.00 1.68 6.80
N MET A 47 -22.77 1.17 6.73
CA MET A 47 -22.48 -0.06 6.00
C MET A 47 -23.18 -1.28 6.64
N ALA A 48 -23.23 -1.35 7.97
CA ALA A 48 -23.97 -2.39 8.67
C ALA A 48 -25.49 -2.35 8.37
N LEU A 49 -26.06 -1.15 8.18
CA LEU A 49 -27.45 -1.00 7.70
C LEU A 49 -27.61 -1.54 6.28
N PHE A 50 -26.66 -1.28 5.39
CA PHE A 50 -26.68 -1.81 4.03
C PHE A 50 -26.63 -3.34 4.02
N VAL A 51 -25.75 -3.95 4.83
CA VAL A 51 -25.68 -5.41 5.02
C VAL A 51 -27.00 -5.97 5.54
N LYS A 52 -27.59 -5.35 6.56
CA LYS A 52 -28.91 -5.75 7.09
C LYS A 52 -29.98 -5.70 5.99
N TRP A 53 -30.02 -4.61 5.23
CA TRP A 53 -31.00 -4.40 4.18
C TRP A 53 -30.87 -5.46 3.08
N LEU A 54 -29.65 -5.68 2.59
CA LEU A 54 -29.36 -6.68 1.57
C LEU A 54 -29.68 -8.10 2.05
N TRP A 55 -29.32 -8.44 3.29
CA TRP A 55 -29.63 -9.75 3.85
C TRP A 55 -31.13 -9.98 4.00
N ASN A 56 -31.86 -8.99 4.50
CA ASN A 56 -33.31 -9.11 4.65
C ASN A 56 -34.03 -9.13 3.30
N TYR A 57 -33.47 -8.47 2.28
CA TYR A 57 -33.94 -8.58 0.90
C TYR A 57 -33.76 -10.00 0.36
N LEU A 58 -32.58 -10.62 0.56
CA LEU A 58 -32.33 -12.02 0.20
C LEU A 58 -33.17 -13.01 1.01
N ALA A 59 -33.31 -12.79 2.33
CA ALA A 59 -34.08 -13.66 3.21
C ALA A 59 -35.57 -13.70 2.84
N LYS A 60 -36.09 -12.63 2.21
CA LYS A 60 -37.45 -12.62 1.67
C LYS A 60 -37.64 -13.65 0.55
N SER A 61 -36.60 -13.89 -0.25
CA SER A 61 -36.64 -14.85 -1.37
C SER A 61 -36.37 -16.30 -0.93
N PHE A 62 -35.74 -16.51 0.24
CA PHE A 62 -35.42 -17.84 0.76
C PHE A 62 -36.05 -18.05 2.13
N GLY A 63 -37.17 -18.79 2.19
CA GLY A 63 -37.94 -19.04 3.42
C GLY A 63 -37.20 -19.78 4.55
N LYS A 64 -35.95 -20.22 4.34
CA LYS A 64 -35.10 -20.84 5.36
C LYS A 64 -34.13 -19.86 6.06
N LEU A 65 -34.00 -18.62 5.59
CA LEU A 65 -33.03 -17.68 6.17
C LEU A 65 -33.62 -16.89 7.35
N PRO A 66 -32.94 -16.83 8.51
CA PRO A 66 -33.41 -16.05 9.65
C PRO A 66 -33.29 -14.54 9.36
N MET A 67 -34.33 -13.77 9.72
CA MET A 67 -34.30 -12.31 9.64
C MET A 67 -33.24 -11.74 10.59
N LEU A 68 -32.43 -10.79 10.09
CA LEU A 68 -31.37 -10.18 10.87
C LEU A 68 -31.85 -8.92 11.61
N ASN A 69 -31.68 -8.93 12.92
CA ASN A 69 -31.72 -7.72 13.75
C ASN A 69 -30.45 -6.87 13.54
N TYR A 70 -30.54 -5.56 13.74
CA TYR A 70 -29.42 -4.63 13.51
C TYR A 70 -28.15 -5.02 14.28
N ARG A 71 -28.29 -5.46 15.53
CA ARG A 71 -27.17 -5.97 16.35
C ARG A 71 -26.48 -7.17 15.72
N ARG A 72 -27.25 -8.09 15.12
CA ARG A 72 -26.71 -9.28 14.45
C ARG A 72 -26.02 -8.90 13.13
N ALA A 73 -26.58 -7.97 12.36
CA ALA A 73 -25.95 -7.47 11.14
C ALA A 73 -24.64 -6.74 11.41
N LEU A 74 -24.59 -5.92 12.47
CA LEU A 74 -23.36 -5.25 12.93
C LEU A 74 -22.33 -6.28 13.39
N ALA A 75 -22.73 -7.27 14.20
CA ALA A 75 -21.84 -8.34 14.62
C ALA A 75 -21.30 -9.15 13.43
N LEU A 76 -22.15 -9.48 12.46
CA LEU A 76 -21.73 -10.17 11.24
C LEU A 76 -20.75 -9.34 10.42
N ALA A 77 -21.01 -8.04 10.24
CA ALA A 77 -20.10 -7.13 9.54
C ALA A 77 -18.76 -6.99 10.28
N LEU A 78 -18.75 -7.02 11.62
CA LEU A 78 -17.52 -6.91 12.41
C LEU A 78 -16.71 -8.20 12.30
N ILE A 79 -17.37 -9.34 12.48
CA ILE A 79 -16.73 -10.66 12.41
C ILE A 79 -16.19 -10.91 11.00
N SER A 80 -16.96 -10.59 9.96
CA SER A 80 -16.51 -10.75 8.58
C SER A 80 -15.34 -9.83 8.25
N GLY A 81 -15.39 -8.57 8.69
CA GLY A 81 -14.29 -7.62 8.54
C GLY A 81 -13.01 -8.10 9.23
N LEU A 82 -13.12 -8.57 10.48
CA LEU A 82 -11.99 -9.11 11.24
C LEU A 82 -11.43 -10.38 10.60
N PHE A 83 -12.30 -11.28 10.14
CA PHE A 83 -11.90 -12.49 9.43
C PHE A 83 -11.13 -12.16 8.15
N LEU A 84 -11.64 -11.24 7.32
CA LEU A 84 -10.94 -10.79 6.12
C LEU A 84 -9.61 -10.12 6.44
N TYR A 85 -9.55 -9.32 7.51
CA TYR A 85 -8.31 -8.70 7.98
C TYR A 85 -7.25 -9.75 8.35
N VAL A 86 -7.64 -10.81 9.08
CA VAL A 86 -6.74 -11.93 9.41
C VAL A 86 -6.26 -12.63 8.14
N VAL A 87 -7.15 -12.91 7.19
CA VAL A 87 -6.79 -13.54 5.91
C VAL A 87 -5.82 -12.67 5.13
N LEU A 88 -6.07 -11.36 4.99
CA LEU A 88 -5.17 -10.43 4.32
C LEU A 88 -3.80 -10.37 5.00
N THR A 89 -3.78 -10.37 6.33
CA THR A 89 -2.54 -10.37 7.11
C THR A 89 -1.73 -11.65 6.85
N MET A 90 -2.39 -12.81 6.78
CA MET A 90 -1.74 -14.08 6.47
C MET A 90 -1.22 -14.14 5.04
N ILE A 91 -1.95 -13.61 4.06
CA ILE A 91 -1.49 -13.51 2.66
C ILE A 91 -0.28 -12.57 2.55
N SER A 92 -0.31 -11.43 3.25
CA SER A 92 0.84 -10.51 3.31
C SER A 92 2.05 -11.17 3.98
N GLY A 93 1.84 -11.90 5.09
CA GLY A 93 2.90 -12.63 5.76
C GLY A 93 3.52 -13.75 4.90
N ALA A 94 2.69 -14.46 4.13
CA ALA A 94 3.19 -15.47 3.18
C ALA A 94 4.05 -14.84 2.08
N ARG A 95 3.68 -13.65 1.58
CA ARG A 95 4.49 -12.90 0.60
C ARG A 95 5.87 -12.52 1.16
N GLU A 96 5.95 -12.16 2.44
CA GLU A 96 7.22 -11.85 3.11
C GLU A 96 8.09 -13.09 3.27
N LEU A 97 7.51 -14.27 3.52
CA LEU A 97 8.24 -15.54 3.57
C LEU A 97 8.73 -16.00 2.18
N LEU A 98 7.99 -15.70 1.12
CA LEU A 98 8.35 -16.06 -0.26
C LEU A 98 9.39 -15.11 -0.89
N THR A 99 9.76 -14.03 -0.21
CA THR A 99 10.81 -13.09 -0.65
C THR A 99 12.00 -13.15 0.34
N PRO A 100 12.75 -14.27 0.40
CA PRO A 100 13.89 -14.38 1.30
C PRO A 100 14.91 -13.28 0.98
N GLY A 101 15.21 -12.42 1.96
CA GLY A 101 16.20 -11.33 1.84
C GLY A 101 15.66 -9.90 1.87
N ALA A 102 14.33 -9.69 1.95
CA ALA A 102 13.74 -8.33 1.90
C ALA A 102 14.06 -7.43 3.11
N TRP A 103 14.49 -8.00 4.24
CA TRP A 103 14.82 -7.24 5.45
C TRP A 103 16.25 -7.56 5.91
N GLN A 104 17.15 -6.58 5.79
CA GLN A 104 18.49 -6.69 6.36
C GLN A 104 18.63 -5.72 7.55
N LYS A 105 19.19 -6.23 8.65
CA LYS A 105 19.46 -5.44 9.85
C LYS A 105 20.65 -4.53 9.58
N LYS A 106 20.43 -3.21 9.52
CA LYS A 106 21.50 -2.20 9.51
C LYS A 106 21.48 -1.43 10.83
N GLY A 107 22.43 -1.73 11.71
CA GLY A 107 22.54 -1.08 13.02
C GLY A 107 21.36 -1.42 13.96
N TYR A 108 20.66 -0.38 14.45
CA TYR A 108 19.53 -0.50 15.38
C TYR A 108 18.15 -0.64 14.72
N GLY A 109 18.08 -0.59 13.38
CA GLY A 109 16.83 -0.68 12.62
C GLY A 109 16.86 -1.76 11.54
N TYR A 110 15.67 -2.17 11.11
CA TYR A 110 15.46 -3.00 9.93
C TYR A 110 15.12 -2.10 8.75
N LYS A 111 15.90 -2.19 7.67
CA LYS A 111 15.62 -1.45 6.43
C LYS A 111 15.20 -2.47 5.37
N LEU A 112 14.15 -2.15 4.62
CA LEU A 112 13.80 -2.89 3.42
C LEU A 112 14.99 -2.84 2.47
N GLU A 113 15.43 -3.99 1.97
CA GLU A 113 16.34 -4.05 0.82
C GLU A 113 15.58 -3.41 -0.34
N GLU A 114 16.03 -2.22 -0.74
CA GLU A 114 15.58 -1.56 -1.97
C GLU A 114 16.25 -2.31 -3.14
N SER A 115 15.76 -3.52 -3.34
CA SER A 115 16.01 -4.46 -4.44
C SER A 115 17.30 -4.22 -5.21
N ALA A 116 18.50 -4.40 -4.65
CA ALA A 116 19.75 -4.38 -5.42
C ALA A 116 19.95 -3.21 -6.44
N THR A 117 19.19 -2.12 -6.33
CA THR A 117 19.18 -1.02 -7.30
C THR A 117 19.59 0.32 -6.67
N SER A 118 20.02 0.34 -5.43
CA SER A 118 20.61 1.52 -4.80
C SER A 118 21.89 1.21 -4.01
N GLY A 119 22.52 0.07 -4.29
CA GLY A 119 23.87 -0.24 -3.82
C GLY A 119 24.92 0.57 -4.61
N PRO A 120 26.13 0.79 -4.04
CA PRO A 120 27.26 1.40 -4.77
C PRO A 120 27.53 0.70 -6.11
N ASP A 121 27.22 -0.59 -6.20
CA ASP A 121 27.35 -1.39 -7.42
C ASP A 121 26.44 -0.94 -8.57
N ARG A 122 25.26 -0.35 -8.34
CA ARG A 122 24.44 0.17 -9.46
C ARG A 122 25.12 1.37 -10.11
N SER A 123 25.74 2.24 -9.30
CA SER A 123 26.46 3.38 -9.84
C SER A 123 27.69 2.94 -10.64
N ALA A 124 28.36 1.87 -10.20
CA ALA A 124 29.46 1.24 -10.93
C ALA A 124 28.98 0.58 -12.24
N GLN A 125 27.90 -0.21 -12.19
CA GLN A 125 27.30 -0.87 -13.36
C GLN A 125 26.76 0.15 -14.38
N ALA A 126 26.16 1.25 -13.92
CA ALA A 126 25.70 2.33 -14.78
C ALA A 126 26.86 3.07 -15.46
N THR A 127 28.01 3.18 -14.78
CA THR A 127 29.23 3.77 -15.36
C THR A 127 29.84 2.82 -16.39
N GLN A 128 29.95 1.53 -16.06
CA GLN A 128 30.45 0.51 -16.98
C GLN A 128 29.59 0.41 -18.25
N LEU A 129 28.26 0.42 -18.11
CA LEU A 129 27.36 0.39 -19.27
C LEU A 129 27.50 1.65 -20.12
N ARG A 130 27.61 2.82 -19.48
CA ARG A 130 27.86 4.09 -20.17
C ARG A 130 29.14 4.01 -21.01
N ASP A 131 30.23 3.51 -20.45
CA ASP A 131 31.51 3.42 -21.15
C ASP A 131 31.44 2.47 -22.35
N ILE A 132 30.77 1.33 -22.22
CA ILE A 132 30.55 0.36 -23.31
C ILE A 132 29.70 0.98 -24.43
N LEU A 133 28.62 1.70 -24.09
CA LEU A 133 27.75 2.35 -25.08
C LEU A 133 28.49 3.45 -25.85
N TRP A 134 29.34 4.23 -25.18
CA TRP A 134 30.17 5.24 -25.84
C TRP A 134 31.23 4.63 -26.75
N GLN A 135 31.83 3.51 -26.33
CA GLN A 135 32.78 2.78 -27.16
C GLN A 135 32.11 2.21 -28.41
N PHE A 136 30.89 1.68 -28.28
CA PHE A 136 30.10 1.18 -29.40
C PHE A 136 29.70 2.31 -30.36
N ALA A 137 29.20 3.43 -29.85
CA ALA A 137 28.81 4.58 -30.66
C ALA A 137 29.99 5.14 -31.47
N LYS A 138 31.20 5.16 -30.88
CA LYS A 138 32.41 5.58 -31.59
C LYS A 138 32.78 4.66 -32.76
N GLN A 139 32.43 3.38 -32.70
CA GLN A 139 32.67 2.41 -33.76
C GLN A 139 31.57 2.36 -34.83
N ASN A 140 30.36 2.81 -34.49
CA ASN A 140 29.18 2.72 -35.35
C ASN A 140 28.67 4.11 -35.72
N ASP A 141 29.55 4.99 -36.20
CA ASP A 141 29.21 6.32 -36.74
C ASP A 141 28.30 7.18 -35.84
N GLY A 142 28.43 7.05 -34.52
CA GLY A 142 27.64 7.78 -33.53
C GLY A 142 26.28 7.17 -33.21
N HIS A 143 25.94 6.01 -33.77
CA HIS A 143 24.70 5.31 -33.50
C HIS A 143 24.79 4.44 -32.24
N PHE A 144 23.80 4.61 -31.37
CA PHE A 144 23.60 3.74 -30.22
C PHE A 144 22.85 2.46 -30.64
N PRO A 145 23.01 1.36 -29.88
CA PRO A 145 22.29 0.12 -30.13
C PRO A 145 20.77 0.31 -30.16
N SER A 146 20.11 -0.24 -31.18
CA SER A 146 18.66 -0.11 -31.42
C SER A 146 17.79 -0.93 -30.46
N SER A 147 18.35 -1.91 -29.76
CA SER A 147 17.67 -2.69 -28.72
C SER A 147 18.49 -2.80 -27.43
N LEU A 148 17.79 -2.88 -26.30
CA LEU A 148 18.39 -2.94 -24.95
C LEU A 148 18.98 -4.32 -24.61
N PHE A 149 18.59 -5.34 -25.39
CA PHE A 149 19.15 -6.69 -25.37
C PHE A 149 19.62 -6.98 -26.79
N ILE A 150 20.93 -7.12 -26.96
CA ILE A 150 21.55 -7.39 -28.25
C ILE A 150 22.53 -8.55 -28.03
N ASP A 151 22.24 -9.70 -28.64
CA ASP A 151 23.16 -10.84 -28.74
C ASP A 151 24.47 -10.47 -29.50
N GLU A 152 24.46 -9.38 -30.25
CA GLU A 152 25.57 -8.84 -31.05
C GLU A 152 26.71 -8.22 -30.21
N ILE A 153 26.44 -7.66 -29.01
CA ILE A 153 27.50 -7.09 -28.13
C ILE A 153 28.38 -8.22 -27.57
N THR A 154 27.80 -9.41 -27.38
CA THR A 154 28.52 -10.62 -26.97
C THR A 154 29.51 -11.08 -28.04
N LEU A 155 29.22 -10.88 -29.33
CA LEU A 155 30.08 -11.35 -30.41
C LEU A 155 31.29 -10.43 -30.62
N THR A 156 31.12 -9.10 -30.59
CA THR A 156 32.25 -8.18 -30.80
C THR A 156 33.21 -8.12 -29.61
N GLY A 157 32.70 -8.30 -28.37
CA GLY A 157 33.52 -8.37 -27.15
C GLY A 157 34.27 -9.69 -26.99
N ALA A 158 33.60 -10.83 -27.27
CA ALA A 158 34.23 -12.15 -27.19
C ALA A 158 35.27 -12.36 -28.29
N GLN A 159 35.03 -11.92 -29.53
CA GLN A 159 35.99 -12.13 -30.62
C GLN A 159 37.32 -11.39 -30.38
N LYS A 160 37.28 -10.20 -29.76
CA LYS A 160 38.49 -9.43 -29.47
C LYS A 160 39.34 -10.04 -28.35
N HIS A 161 38.71 -10.80 -27.44
CA HIS A 161 39.40 -11.52 -26.37
C HIS A 161 39.98 -12.86 -26.84
N PHE A 162 39.35 -13.53 -27.82
CA PHE A 162 39.89 -14.74 -28.45
C PHE A 162 41.01 -14.45 -29.47
N ALA A 163 40.91 -13.38 -30.26
CA ALA A 163 41.95 -13.04 -31.24
C ALA A 163 43.29 -12.61 -30.62
N LYS A 164 43.29 -12.15 -29.35
CA LYS A 164 44.52 -11.79 -28.62
C LYS A 164 45.24 -13.00 -28.01
N ASN A 165 44.54 -14.13 -27.85
CA ASN A 165 45.09 -15.36 -27.26
C ASN A 165 45.63 -16.36 -28.30
N GLU A 166 45.45 -16.12 -29.60
CA GLU A 166 45.98 -16.99 -30.68
C GLU A 166 47.22 -16.43 -31.38
N LEU A 167 47.74 -15.28 -30.94
CA LEU A 167 48.95 -14.65 -31.49
C LEU A 167 50.11 -14.56 -30.47
N ASN A 168 50.10 -15.43 -29.45
CA ASN A 168 51.20 -15.57 -28.49
C ASN A 168 51.55 -17.03 -28.28
#